data_AF-A0A2G5CH34-F1
#
_entry.id   AF-A0A2G5CH34-F1
#
_cell.length_a   1.000
_cell.length_b   1.000
_cell.length_c   1.000
_cell.angle_alpha   90.00
_cell.angle_beta   90.00
_cell.angle_gamma   90.00
#
_symmetry.space_group_name_H-M   'P 1'
#
loop_
_entity.id
_entity.type
_entity.pdbx_description
1 polymer ?
#
loop_
_entity_poly.entity_id
_entity_poly.type
_entity_poly.pdbx_seq_one_letter_code
_entity_poly.pdbx_strand_id
1 'polypeptide(L)' 'MIPRVGNSGSDVLIETQMLLLESKEQAGIDNEESVSYVLLLPVLDGEFGSSLQGNSAKELQVCIESGEFLTRQFQNS' A
#
# COMPACT_ATOMS: atom_id res chain seq x y z
N MET A 1 1.59 9.32 -11.08
CA MET A 1 1.04 8.01 -10.67
C MET A 1 -0.27 7.80 -11.41
N ILE A 2 -0.49 6.63 -12.00
CA ILE A 2 -1.75 6.30 -12.68
C ILE A 2 -2.58 5.46 -11.70
N PRO A 3 -3.80 5.85 -11.33
CA PRO A 3 -4.66 5.04 -10.48
C PRO A 3 -4.93 3.69 -11.15
N ARG A 4 -4.70 2.60 -10.42
CA ARG A 4 -5.04 1.24 -10.85
C ARG A 4 -6.10 0.70 -9.90
N VAL A 5 -7.14 0.09 -10.47
CA VAL A 5 -8.20 -0.59 -9.75
C VAL A 5 -8.02 -2.09 -9.96
N GLY A 6 -8.22 -2.87 -8.92
CA GLY A 6 -8.08 -4.32 -8.95
C GLY A 6 -8.76 -4.94 -7.73
N ASN A 7 -8.94 -6.27 -7.79
CA ASN A 7 -9.66 -7.03 -6.78
C ASN A 7 -8.76 -8.07 -6.09
N SER A 8 -7.45 -8.04 -6.38
CA SER A 8 -6.45 -8.96 -5.85
C SER A 8 -5.22 -8.19 -5.35
N GLY A 9 -4.55 -8.71 -4.32
CA GLY A 9 -3.26 -8.17 -3.89
C GLY A 9 -2.25 -8.11 -5.03
N SER A 10 -2.29 -9.08 -5.97
CA SER A 10 -1.42 -9.11 -7.16
C SER A 10 -1.63 -7.95 -8.15
N ASP A 11 -2.72 -7.21 -8.04
CA ASP A 11 -2.98 -6.02 -8.86
C ASP A 11 -2.28 -4.76 -8.32
N VAL A 12 -1.84 -4.80 -7.06
CA VAL A 12 -1.14 -3.69 -6.41
C VAL A 12 0.26 -3.57 -7.00
N LEU A 13 0.56 -2.39 -7.54
CA LEU A 13 1.84 -2.09 -8.17
C LEU A 13 2.96 -2.05 -7.11
N ILE A 14 4.17 -2.34 -7.56
CA ILE A 14 5.38 -2.13 -6.76
C ILE A 14 5.45 -0.65 -6.34
N GLU A 15 5.91 -0.40 -5.12
CA GLU A 15 6.07 0.93 -4.54
C GLU A 15 4.77 1.77 -4.40
N THR A 16 3.62 1.11 -4.20
CA THR A 16 2.34 1.82 -4.01
C THR A 16 2.34 2.59 -2.68
N GLN A 17 2.21 3.92 -2.76
CA GLN A 17 2.22 4.85 -1.60
C GLN A 17 0.83 5.13 -1.01
N MET A 18 -0.24 4.65 -1.66
CA MET A 18 -1.62 4.82 -1.20
C MET A 18 -2.48 3.71 -1.79
N LEU A 19 -3.25 3.03 -0.95
CA LEU A 19 -4.21 2.02 -1.38
C LEU A 19 -5.56 2.26 -0.71
N LEU A 20 -6.61 2.41 -1.53
CA LEU A 20 -8.00 2.51 -1.06
C LEU A 20 -8.67 1.14 -1.25
N LEU A 21 -9.12 0.55 -0.16
CA LEU A 21 -9.85 -0.72 -0.16
C LEU A 21 -11.34 -0.45 0.00
N GLU A 22 -12.14 -1.11 -0.84
CA GLU A 22 -13.59 -1.16 -0.72
C GLU A 22 -13.98 -2.45 0.02
N SER A 23 -14.62 -2.32 1.18
CA SER A 23 -15.18 -3.44 1.94
C SER A 23 -16.69 -3.40 1.83
N LYS A 24 -17.26 -4.39 1.13
CA LYS A 24 -18.70 -4.59 1.03
C LYS A 24 -19.12 -5.55 2.14
N GLU A 25 -19.83 -5.06 3.14
CA GLU A 25 -20.45 -5.93 4.14
C GLU A 25 -21.74 -6.51 3.55
N GLN A 26 -21.88 -7.83 3.53
CA GLN A 26 -23.17 -8.45 3.25
C GLN A 26 -24.06 -8.18 4.47
N ALA A 27 -24.80 -7.08 4.44
CA ALA A 27 -25.83 -6.79 5.42
C ALA A 27 -26.85 -7.94 5.41
N GLY A 28 -26.98 -8.64 6.53
CA GLY A 28 -27.94 -9.73 6.66
C GLY A 28 -29.37 -9.21 6.59
N ILE A 29 -30.21 -9.90 5.81
CA ILE A 29 -31.69 -9.88 5.68
C ILE A 29 -32.38 -8.51 5.45
N ASP A 30 -31.84 -7.41 5.97
CA ASP A 30 -32.40 -6.05 5.91
C ASP A 30 -31.54 -5.15 5.00
N ASN A 31 -31.40 -5.56 3.74
CA ASN A 31 -31.30 -4.78 2.49
C ASN A 31 -30.65 -3.37 2.41
N GLU A 32 -29.68 -2.98 3.23
CA GLU A 32 -28.79 -1.84 2.90
C GLU A 32 -27.35 -2.31 2.72
N GLU A 33 -26.91 -2.42 1.45
CA GLU A 33 -25.50 -2.66 1.10
C GLU A 33 -24.63 -1.53 1.68
N SER A 34 -24.03 -1.79 2.83
CA SER A 34 -23.13 -0.85 3.50
C SER A 34 -21.72 -1.03 2.94
N VAL A 35 -21.24 -0.02 2.21
CA VAL A 35 -19.87 0.02 1.68
C VAL A 35 -18.98 0.84 2.60
N SER A 36 -17.97 0.19 3.18
CA SER A 36 -16.93 0.85 3.97
C SER A 36 -15.65 0.99 3.15
N TYR A 37 -14.98 2.14 3.26
CA TYR A 37 -13.70 2.36 2.60
C TYR A 37 -12.58 2.41 3.64
N VAL A 38 -11.49 1.70 3.38
CA VAL A 38 -10.28 1.70 4.23
C VAL A 38 -9.12 2.28 3.43
N LEU A 39 -8.49 3.32 3.98
CA LEU A 39 -7.31 3.93 3.39
C LEU A 39 -6.05 3.38 4.06
N LEU A 40 -5.17 2.75 3.28
CA LEU A 40 -3.86 2.32 3.71
C LEU A 40 -2.81 3.32 3.23
N LEU A 41 -2.12 3.94 4.17
CA LEU A 41 -0.98 4.83 3.93
C LEU A 41 0.25 4.19 4.56
N PRO A 42 1.12 3.54 3.77
CA PRO A 42 2.42 3.07 4.26
C PRO A 42 3.26 4.30 4.65
N VAL A 43 3.31 4.61 5.94
CA VAL A 43 4.14 5.71 6.47
C VAL A 43 5.35 5.11 7.15
N LEU A 44 6.54 5.60 6.81
CA LEU A 44 7.71 5.46 7.67
C LEU A 44 8.28 6.84 7.99
N ASP A 45 8.78 6.94 9.21
CA ASP A 45 9.29 8.16 9.84
C ASP A 45 10.82 8.06 9.94
N GLY A 46 11.52 9.18 9.77
CA GLY A 46 12.99 9.22 9.82
C GLY A 46 13.69 8.67 8.56
N GLU A 47 14.64 7.76 8.74
CA GLU A 47 15.52 7.25 7.66
C GLU A 47 14.93 6.09 6.86
N PHE A 48 13.72 5.64 7.17
CA PHE A 48 13.09 4.51 6.49
C PHE A 48 11.93 4.99 5.64
N GLY A 49 11.73 4.37 4.47
CA GLY A 49 10.54 4.53 3.63
C GLY A 49 9.76 3.21 3.52
N SER A 50 8.42 3.25 3.56
CA SER A 50 7.59 2.06 3.28
C SER A 50 6.80 2.21 2.02
N SER A 51 6.46 1.08 1.42
CA SER A 51 5.53 1.01 0.32
C SER A 51 4.70 -0.27 0.38
N LEU A 52 3.64 -0.32 -0.42
CA LEU A 52 2.82 -1.51 -0.61
C LEU A 52 3.12 -2.13 -1.96
N GLN A 53 3.05 -3.46 -2.03
CA GLN A 53 3.10 -4.17 -3.31
C GLN A 53 2.34 -5.48 -3.27
N GLY A 54 1.92 -5.95 -4.44
CA GLY A 54 1.36 -7.28 -4.64
C GLY A 54 2.42 -8.34 -4.85
N ASN A 55 2.04 -9.60 -4.63
CA ASN A 55 2.85 -10.76 -5.02
C ASN A 55 2.07 -11.76 -5.88
N SER A 56 2.75 -12.79 -6.39
CA SER A 56 2.13 -13.88 -7.18
C SER A 56 1.14 -14.72 -6.38
N ALA A 57 1.22 -14.70 -5.05
CA ALA A 57 0.30 -15.37 -4.14
C ALA A 57 -0.97 -14.54 -3.85
N LYS A 58 -1.13 -13.37 -4.49
CA LYS A 58 -2.27 -12.44 -4.32
C LYS A 58 -2.34 -11.78 -2.96
N GLU A 59 -1.23 -11.76 -2.23
CA GLU A 59 -1.12 -11.12 -0.92
C GLU A 59 -0.63 -9.68 -1.08
N LEU A 60 -1.03 -8.85 -0.12
CA LEU A 60 -0.48 -7.51 0.03
C LEU A 60 0.78 -7.59 0.90
N GLN A 61 1.89 -7.06 0.43
CA GLN A 61 3.15 -6.96 1.15
C GLN A 61 3.44 -5.52 1.52
N VAL A 62 3.98 -5.33 2.72
CA VAL A 62 4.60 -4.07 3.13
C VAL A 62 6.10 -4.18 2.90
N CYS A 63 6.63 -3.31 2.05
CA CYS A 63 8.06 -3.17 1.84
C CYS A 63 8.59 -2.07 2.75
N ILE A 64 9.72 -2.34 3.37
CA ILE A 64 10.45 -1.40 4.22
C ILE A 64 11.83 -1.24 3.60
N GLU A 65 12.16 0.00 3.26
CA GLU A 65 13.45 0.36 2.72
C GLU A 65 14.18 1.21 3.74
N SER A 66 15.39 0.77 4.11
CA SER A 66 16.32 1.59 4.87
C SER A 66 16.95 2.59 3.91
N GLY A 67 16.83 3.88 4.22
CA GLY A 67 17.44 4.96 3.45
C GLY A 67 18.96 4.97 3.55
N GLU A 68 19.64 4.01 2.92
CA GLU A 68 21.04 4.18 2.52
C GLU A 68 21.09 5.11 1.30
N PHE A 69 20.78 6.40 1.47
CA PHE A 69 21.02 7.38 0.40
C PHE A 69 21.73 8.67 0.82
N LEU A 70 21.88 8.96 2.11
CA LEU A 70 22.46 10.25 2.55
C LEU A 70 23.88 10.20 3.11
N THR A 71 24.50 9.03 3.33
CA THR A 71 25.87 8.97 3.91
C THR A 71 27.00 8.75 2.89
N ARG A 72 26.73 8.50 1.60
CA ARG A 72 27.81 8.36 0.58
C ARG A 72 28.21 9.64 -0.15
N GLN A 73 27.49 10.74 0.00
CA GLN A 73 27.82 12.01 -0.68
C GLN A 73 28.58 13.02 0.18
N PHE A 74 28.71 12.81 1.50
CA PHE A 74 29.42 13.73 2.40
C PHE A 74 30.82 13.26 2.84
N GLN A 75 31.36 12.20 2.22
CA GLN A 75 32.72 11.72 2.53
C GLN A 75 33.76 12.08 1.46
N ASN A 76 33.39 12.95 0.51
CA ASN A 76 34.27 13.38 -0.58
C ASN A 76 34.18 14.89 -0.87
N SER A 77 34.34 15.71 0.17
CA SER A 77 34.59 17.16 0.05
C SER A 77 35.58 17.63 1.10
#